data_AF-A0A2P6FCA4-F1
#
_entry.id   AF-A0A2P6FCA4-F1
#
_cell.length_a   1.000
_cell.length_b   1.000
_cell.length_c   1.000
_cell.angle_alpha   90.00
_cell.angle_beta   90.00
_cell.angle_gamma   90.00
#
_symmetry.space_group_name_H-M   'P 1'
#
loop_
_entity.id
_entity.type
_entity.pdbx_description
1 polymer ?
#
loop_
_entity_poly.entity_id
_entity_poly.type
_entity_poly.pdbx_seq_one_letter_code
_entity_poly.pdbx_strand_id
1 'polypeptide(L)'
;MPIESKNSIKNKILERVENTAAYSKENLIRKEKRRTTDMIPNMYCDKKLVEAFRQEAESKKWLYTTLMNEILKERYGKENNNNEDD
;
A
#
# COMPACT_ATOMS: atom_id res chain seq x y z
N MET A 1 -40.17 -25.58 -16.77
CA MET A 1 -39.04 -24.87 -16.12
C MET A 1 -39.55 -24.29 -14.81
N PRO A 2 -38.86 -24.47 -13.67
CA PRO A 2 -39.28 -23.86 -12.41
C PRO A 2 -39.01 -22.36 -12.46
N ILE A 3 -40.03 -21.55 -12.17
CA ILE A 3 -39.91 -20.09 -12.07
C ILE A 3 -39.49 -19.78 -10.64
N GLU A 4 -38.30 -19.21 -10.45
CA GLU A 4 -37.84 -18.80 -9.13
C GLU A 4 -38.82 -17.77 -8.53
N SER A 5 -39.15 -17.94 -7.25
CA SER A 5 -40.05 -17.03 -6.52
C SER A 5 -39.45 -15.62 -6.48
N LYS A 6 -40.30 -14.60 -6.63
CA LYS A 6 -39.92 -13.18 -6.57
C LYS A 6 -39.14 -12.82 -5.29
N ASN A 7 -39.38 -13.53 -4.19
CA ASN A 7 -38.68 -13.31 -2.92
C ASN A 7 -37.25 -13.87 -2.94
N SER A 8 -37.03 -15.01 -3.60
CA SER A 8 -35.69 -15.58 -3.80
C SER A 8 -34.80 -14.65 -4.63
N ILE A 9 -35.37 -14.06 -5.69
CA ILE A 9 -34.66 -13.10 -6.56
C ILE A 9 -34.29 -11.83 -5.79
N LYS A 10 -35.21 -11.28 -4.99
CA LYS A 10 -34.94 -10.11 -4.14
C LYS A 10 -33.80 -10.34 -3.14
N ASN A 11 -33.79 -11.50 -2.47
CA ASN A 11 -32.76 -11.83 -1.49
C ASN A 11 -31.37 -11.97 -2.13
N LYS A 12 -31.27 -12.62 -3.31
CA LYS A 12 -30.01 -12.71 -4.06
C LYS A 12 -29.50 -11.34 -4.53
N ILE A 13 -30.40 -10.42 -4.90
CA ILE A 13 -30.02 -9.05 -5.28
C ILE A 13 -29.51 -8.29 -4.05
N LEU A 14 -30.18 -8.42 -2.91
CA LEU A 14 -29.78 -7.77 -1.66
C LEU A 14 -28.40 -8.25 -1.20
N GLU A 15 -28.15 -9.56 -1.21
CA GLU A 15 -26.88 -10.16 -0.87
C GLU A 15 -25.72 -9.69 -1.79
N ARG A 16 -25.98 -9.52 -3.09
CA ARG A 16 -25.00 -8.95 -4.02
C ARG A 16 -24.69 -7.49 -3.73
N VAL A 17 -25.70 -6.69 -3.40
CA VAL A 17 -25.53 -5.27 -3.05
C VAL A 17 -24.75 -5.14 -1.75
N GLU A 18 -25.08 -5.93 -0.73
CA GLU A 18 -24.38 -5.97 0.57
C GLU A 18 -22.91 -6.38 0.41
N ASN A 19 -22.63 -7.42 -0.37
CA ASN A 19 -21.25 -7.85 -0.66
C ASN A 19 -20.44 -6.77 -1.40
N THR A 20 -21.07 -6.04 -2.31
CA THR A 20 -20.41 -4.94 -3.03
C THR A 20 -20.14 -3.75 -2.09
N ALA A 21 -21.09 -3.44 -1.21
CA ALA A 21 -20.95 -2.40 -0.20
C ALA A 21 -19.87 -2.75 0.83
N ALA A 22 -19.82 -4.00 1.30
CA ALA A 22 -18.78 -4.49 2.20
C ALA A 22 -17.38 -4.37 1.57
N TYR A 23 -17.22 -4.81 0.32
CA TYR A 23 -15.97 -4.67 -0.43
C TYR A 23 -15.55 -3.20 -0.60
N SER A 24 -16.51 -2.29 -0.81
CA SER A 24 -16.24 -0.86 -0.91
C SER A 24 -15.77 -0.26 0.42
N LYS A 25 -16.39 -0.66 1.54
CA LYS A 25 -16.10 -0.16 2.88
C LYS A 25 -14.73 -0.63 3.38
N GLU A 26 -14.39 -1.88 3.10
CA GLU A 26 -13.10 -2.45 3.50
C GLU A 26 -11.92 -1.84 2.71
N ASN A 27 -12.14 -1.52 1.43
CA ASN A 27 -11.17 -0.76 0.64
C ASN A 27 -11.04 0.71 1.08
N LEU A 28 -12.13 1.34 1.52
CA LEU A 28 -12.10 2.69 2.10
C LEU A 28 -11.30 2.72 3.41
N ILE A 29 -11.53 1.76 4.31
CA ILE A 29 -10.78 1.64 5.58
C ILE A 29 -9.29 1.37 5.32
N ARG A 30 -8.94 0.55 4.32
CA ARG A 30 -7.54 0.34 3.91
C ARG A 30 -6.89 1.60 3.35
N LYS A 31 -7.64 2.43 2.62
CA LYS A 31 -7.17 3.74 2.13
C LYS A 31 -6.99 4.75 3.27
N GLU A 32 -7.88 4.73 4.26
CA GLU A 32 -7.86 5.65 5.41
C GLU A 32 -6.61 5.47 6.30
N LYS A 33 -6.03 4.26 6.32
CA LYS A 33 -4.77 3.97 7.04
C LYS A 33 -3.51 4.48 6.35
N ARG A 34 -3.55 4.86 5.07
CA ARG A 34 -2.41 5.42 4.34
C ARG A 34 -2.74 6.86 4.00
N ARG A 35 -2.32 7.80 4.85
CA ARG A 35 -2.54 9.21 4.58
C ARG A 35 -1.72 9.59 3.36
N THR A 36 -2.27 10.47 2.52
CA THR A 36 -1.54 11.01 1.36
C THR A 36 -0.26 11.75 1.78
N THR A 37 -0.19 12.20 3.03
CA THR A 37 1.00 12.78 3.67
C THR A 37 2.18 11.81 3.78
N ASP A 38 1.92 10.51 3.80
CA ASP A 38 2.95 9.48 4.01
C ASP A 38 3.51 8.93 2.68
N MET A 39 3.11 9.55 1.56
CA MET A 39 3.52 9.15 0.21
C MET A 39 4.45 10.19 -0.41
N ILE A 40 5.62 9.74 -0.85
CA ILE A 40 6.48 10.55 -1.71
C ILE A 40 5.78 10.71 -3.07
N PRO A 41 5.58 11.95 -3.56
CA PRO A 41 4.94 12.18 -4.85
C PRO A 41 5.77 11.60 -5.99
N ASN A 42 5.12 11.31 -7.11
CA ASN A 42 5.82 10.85 -8.31
C ASN A 42 6.82 11.93 -8.78
N MET A 43 8.09 11.55 -8.87
CA MET A 43 9.19 12.41 -9.28
C MET A 43 10.07 11.70 -10.31
N TYR A 44 10.72 12.48 -11.18
CA TYR A 44 11.75 11.98 -12.07
C TYR A 44 13.12 12.07 -11.38
N CYS A 45 13.93 11.03 -11.56
CA CYS A 45 15.29 10.94 -11.03
C CYS A 45 16.30 10.79 -12.18
N ASP A 46 17.57 11.04 -11.91
CA ASP A 46 18.65 10.82 -12.88
C ASP A 46 18.65 9.37 -13.37
N LYS A 47 18.79 9.19 -14.69
CA LYS A 47 18.69 7.88 -15.34
C LYS A 47 19.71 6.87 -14.78
N LYS A 48 20.96 7.30 -14.55
CA LYS A 48 22.02 6.40 -14.07
C LYS A 48 21.73 5.94 -12.64
N LEU A 49 21.20 6.83 -11.80
CA LEU A 49 20.81 6.49 -10.44
C LEU A 49 19.63 5.52 -10.41
N VAL A 50 18.65 5.68 -11.31
CA VAL A 50 17.52 4.75 -11.43
C VAL A 50 17.98 3.36 -11.85
N GLU A 51 18.91 3.27 -12.80
CA GLU A 51 19.49 1.99 -13.24
C GLU A 51 20.25 1.30 -12.11
N ALA A 52 21.13 2.03 -11.41
CA ALA A 52 21.88 1.50 -10.27
C ALA A 52 20.95 1.02 -9.14
N PHE A 53 19.93 1.81 -8.80
CA PHE A 53 18.93 1.45 -7.79
C PHE A 53 18.18 0.16 -8.14
N ARG A 54 17.80 -0.02 -9.42
CA ARG A 54 17.12 -1.24 -9.89
C ARG A 54 18.03 -2.46 -9.80
N GLN A 55 19.29 -2.33 -10.22
CA GLN A 55 20.27 -3.41 -10.15
C GLN A 55 20.54 -3.81 -8.69
N GLU A 56 20.65 -2.83 -7.79
CA GLU A 56 20.82 -3.10 -6.36
C GLU A 56 19.61 -3.85 -5.78
N ALA A 57 18.39 -3.39 -6.08
CA ALA A 57 17.17 -4.06 -5.63
C ALA A 57 17.08 -5.50 -6.16
N GLU A 58 17.42 -5.72 -7.43
CA GLU A 58 17.42 -7.05 -8.04
C GLU A 58 18.47 -7.97 -7.40
N SER A 59 19.70 -7.50 -7.22
CA SER A 59 20.77 -8.28 -6.59
C SER A 59 20.43 -8.69 -5.15
N LYS A 60 19.74 -7.82 -4.41
CA LYS A 60 19.28 -8.08 -3.04
C LYS A 60 17.95 -8.84 -2.98
N LYS A 61 17.29 -9.07 -4.13
CA LYS A 61 15.92 -9.61 -4.23
C LYS A 61 14.92 -8.81 -3.37
N TRP A 62 15.08 -7.49 -3.34
CA TRP A 62 14.25 -6.58 -2.56
C TRP A 62 13.24 -5.87 -3.45
N LEU A 63 12.10 -5.54 -2.85
CA LEU A 63 11.18 -4.58 -3.45
C LEU A 63 11.81 -3.19 -3.45
N TYR A 64 11.50 -2.38 -4.46
CA TYR A 64 11.96 -0.99 -4.53
C TYR A 64 11.55 -0.19 -3.29
N THR A 65 10.36 -0.43 -2.77
CA THR A 65 9.89 0.20 -1.52
C THR A 65 10.76 -0.19 -0.33
N THR A 66 11.20 -1.44 -0.24
CA THR A 66 12.09 -1.91 0.81
C THR A 66 13.45 -1.22 0.71
N LEU A 67 14.07 -1.21 -0.47
CA LEU A 67 15.37 -0.56 -0.66
C LEU A 67 15.30 0.94 -0.38
N MET A 68 14.26 1.62 -0.87
CA MET A 68 14.05 3.04 -0.61
C MET A 68 13.89 3.32 0.89
N ASN A 69 13.13 2.48 1.62
CA ASN A 69 12.97 2.64 3.06
C ASN A 69 14.29 2.46 3.81
N GLU A 70 15.13 1.50 3.44
CA GLU A 70 16.45 1.32 4.07
C GLU A 70 17.36 2.52 3.83
N ILE A 71 17.39 3.05 2.59
CA ILE A 71 18.14 4.28 2.27
C ILE A 71 17.63 5.47 3.09
N LEU A 72 16.31 5.63 3.21
CA LEU A 72 15.71 6.72 4.00
C LEU A 72 16.00 6.57 5.49
N LYS A 73 15.94 5.35 6.05
CA LYS A 73 16.32 5.06 7.43
C LYS A 73 17.80 5.32 7.68
N GLU A 74 18.68 4.96 6.76
CA GLU A 74 20.11 5.21 6.91
C GLU A 74 20.41 6.72 6.95
N ARG A 75 19.70 7.50 6.13
CA ARG A 75 19.88 8.96 6.01
C ARG A 75 19.21 9.75 7.13
N TYR A 76 17.98 9.41 7.49
CA TYR A 76 17.14 10.19 8.40
C TYR A 76 16.84 9.47 9.72
N GLY A 77 17.06 8.16 9.80
CA GLY A 77 16.82 7.35 11.01
C GLY A 77 17.96 7.42 12.03
N LYS A 78 19.00 8.22 11.78
CA LYS A 78 20.06 8.52 12.76
C LYS A 78 19.69 9.77 13.56
N GLU A 79 18.59 9.73 14.29
CA GLU A 79 18.31 10.69 15.35
C GLU A 79 18.79 10.10 16.69
N ASN A 80 19.90 10.66 17.19
CA ASN A 80 20.36 10.76 18.58
C ASN A 80 20.05 9.62 19.57
N ASN A 81 20.98 8.66 19.68
CA ASN A 81 21.31 8.05 20.99
C ASN A 81 22.50 8.81 21.61
N ASN A 82 22.38 10.12 21.81
CA ASN A 82 23.27 10.88 22.70
C ASN A 82 22.60 10.97 24.09
N ASN A 83 22.29 9.82 24.69
CA ASN A 83 21.91 9.77 26.09
C ASN A 83 22.91 8.88 26.83
N GLU A 84 23.51 9.47 27.87
CA GLU A 84 24.18 8.85 29.02
C GLU A 84 25.68 8.53 28.89
N ASP A 85 26.51 9.57 29.04
CA ASP A 85 27.70 9.50 29.90
C ASP A 85 28.09 10.92 30.39
N ASP A 86 27.38 11.43 31.41
CA ASP A 86 27.89 12.41 32.40
C ASP A 86 27.10 12.28 33.71
#